data_AF-A0A355BQ27-F1
#
_entry.id   AF-A0A355BQ27-F1
#
_cell.length_a   1.000
_cell.length_b   1.000
_cell.length_c   1.000
_cell.angle_alpha   90.00
_cell.angle_beta   90.00
_cell.angle_gamma   90.00
#
_symmetry.space_group_name_H-M   'P 1'
#
loop_
_entity.id
_entity.type
_entity.pdbx_description
1 polymer ?
#
loop_
_entity_poly.entity_id
_entity_poly.type
_entity_poly.pdbx_seq_one_letter_code
_entity_poly.pdbx_strand_id
1 'polypeptide(L)'
;MGNLVSAVDDKIASFRKKYYLNLFLRGTLLSLTFVLGYFLLATMLEYNLWLGKEARFVLFLLFFGVVGYCLFRFLRQPLAFWLAGRGIGKEQSARIIGRHFPGIQDRLVNFLQLAHAQGGRTALLDASLEQKAILFSNYSFENSIDLGENRRYLRYLLIPLAVVVVLFAINQRIFTQS
;
A
#
# COMPACT_ATOMS: atom_id res chain seq x y z
N MET A 1 -15.58 -10.07 -30.49
CA MET A 1 -16.04 -9.60 -29.17
C MET A 1 -14.90 -8.88 -28.48
N GLY A 2 -15.07 -7.66 -27.97
CA GLY A 2 -14.49 -7.36 -26.66
C GLY A 2 -13.06 -6.79 -26.57
N ASN A 3 -12.46 -6.20 -27.60
CA ASN A 3 -11.18 -5.48 -27.44
C ASN A 3 -11.30 -4.25 -26.54
N LEU A 4 -12.43 -3.53 -26.61
CA LEU A 4 -12.67 -2.35 -25.76
C LEU A 4 -13.05 -2.73 -24.31
N VAL A 5 -13.82 -3.81 -24.14
CA VAL A 5 -14.19 -4.32 -22.81
C VAL A 5 -12.96 -4.86 -22.09
N SER A 6 -12.10 -5.62 -22.77
CA SER A 6 -10.81 -6.07 -22.22
C SER A 6 -9.88 -4.90 -21.90
N ALA A 7 -9.84 -3.85 -22.72
CA ALA A 7 -9.06 -2.65 -22.41
C ALA A 7 -9.49 -1.97 -21.09
N VAL A 8 -10.79 -1.96 -20.77
CA VAL A 8 -11.28 -1.44 -19.47
C VAL A 8 -10.85 -2.34 -18.31
N ASP A 9 -10.92 -3.66 -18.49
CA ASP A 9 -10.44 -4.64 -17.50
C ASP A 9 -8.93 -4.50 -17.25
N ASP A 10 -8.13 -4.27 -18.28
CA ASP A 10 -6.70 -4.02 -18.18
C ASP A 10 -6.39 -2.73 -17.42
N LYS A 11 -7.13 -1.65 -17.70
CA LYS A 11 -7.02 -0.41 -16.92
C LYS A 11 -7.33 -0.61 -15.44
N ILE A 12 -8.33 -1.43 -15.11
CA ILE A 12 -8.67 -1.77 -13.72
C ILE A 12 -7.57 -2.62 -13.10
N ALA A 13 -6.98 -3.56 -13.85
CA ALA A 13 -5.86 -4.37 -13.38
C ALA A 13 -4.62 -3.49 -13.08
N SER A 14 -4.31 -2.52 -13.93
CA SER A 14 -3.22 -1.56 -13.70
C SER A 14 -3.50 -0.64 -12.51
N PHE A 15 -4.72 -0.12 -12.38
CA PHE A 15 -5.16 0.59 -11.18
C PHE A 15 -4.93 -0.25 -9.91
N ARG A 16 -5.34 -1.52 -9.93
CA ARG A 16 -5.18 -2.41 -8.77
C ARG A 16 -3.70 -2.62 -8.42
N LYS A 17 -2.83 -2.83 -9.41
CA LYS A 17 -1.37 -2.93 -9.20
C LYS A 17 -0.84 -1.65 -8.53
N LYS A 18 -1.20 -0.47 -9.03
CA LYS A 18 -0.76 0.82 -8.48
C LYS A 18 -1.34 1.09 -7.09
N TYR A 19 -2.59 0.70 -6.82
CA TYR A 19 -3.22 0.79 -5.51
C TYR A 19 -2.47 -0.03 -4.45
N TYR A 20 -2.14 -1.29 -4.75
CA TYR A 20 -1.39 -2.13 -3.82
C TYR A 20 0.06 -1.71 -3.68
N LEU A 21 0.68 -1.17 -4.73
CA LEU A 21 2.01 -0.56 -4.65
C LEU A 21 1.99 0.65 -3.70
N ASN A 22 0.99 1.52 -3.80
CA ASN A 22 0.83 2.66 -2.90
C ASN A 22 0.69 2.21 -1.44
N LEU A 23 -0.16 1.22 -1.19
CA LEU A 23 -0.39 0.68 0.15
C LEU A 23 0.87 0.02 0.73
N PHE A 24 1.63 -0.69 -0.11
CA PHE A 24 2.92 -1.28 0.26
C PHE A 24 3.95 -0.21 0.59
N LEU A 25 4.14 0.80 -0.26
CA LEU A 25 5.09 1.89 -0.02
C LEU A 25 4.77 2.61 1.30
N ARG A 26 3.51 3.00 1.50
CA ARG A 26 3.07 3.62 2.76
C ARG A 26 3.32 2.72 3.96
N GLY A 27 2.95 1.43 3.86
CA GLY A 27 3.12 0.46 4.93
C GLY A 27 4.59 0.24 5.30
N THR A 28 5.45 0.11 4.30
CA THR A 28 6.90 -0.05 4.47
C THR A 28 7.53 1.18 5.10
N LEU A 29 7.22 2.39 4.61
CA LEU A 29 7.73 3.64 5.20
C LEU A 29 7.35 3.79 6.67
N LEU A 30 6.10 3.50 7.01
CA LEU A 30 5.63 3.52 8.40
C LEU A 30 6.35 2.45 9.24
N SER A 31 6.48 1.24 8.72
CA SER A 31 7.13 0.12 9.42
C SER A 31 8.60 0.45 9.71
N LEU A 32 9.34 0.98 8.72
CA LEU A 32 10.71 1.44 8.93
C LEU A 32 10.79 2.55 9.96
N THR A 33 9.85 3.50 9.97
CA THR A 33 9.81 4.58 10.96
C THR A 33 9.68 4.04 12.38
N PHE A 34 8.76 3.09 12.61
CA PHE A 34 8.59 2.45 13.92
C PHE A 34 9.78 1.60 14.32
N VAL A 35 10.34 0.81 13.40
CA VAL A 35 11.49 -0.04 13.66
C VAL A 35 12.74 0.78 13.99
N LEU A 36 13.00 1.85 13.25
CA LEU A 36 14.10 2.78 13.55
C LEU A 36 13.87 3.54 14.86
N GLY A 37 12.65 4.01 15.11
CA GLY A 37 12.32 4.66 16.38
C GLY A 37 12.52 3.73 17.57
N TYR A 38 12.10 2.47 17.43
CA TYR A 38 12.35 1.44 18.44
C TYR A 38 13.84 1.20 18.65
N PHE A 39 14.62 1.03 17.56
CA PHE A 39 16.06 0.84 17.64
C PHE A 39 16.75 1.98 18.40
N LEU A 40 16.40 3.23 18.07
CA LEU A 40 16.93 4.41 18.78
C LEU A 40 16.60 4.40 20.27
N LEU A 41 15.37 4.06 20.64
CA LEU A 41 14.97 3.97 22.04
C LEU A 41 15.72 2.84 22.76
N ALA A 42 15.86 1.68 22.13
CA ALA A 42 16.59 0.55 22.69
C ALA A 42 18.06 0.91 22.94
N THR A 43 18.74 1.51 21.95
CA THR A 43 20.13 1.96 22.09
C THR A 43 20.28 3.03 23.18
N MET A 44 19.36 4.00 23.24
CA MET A 44 19.37 5.03 24.29
C MET A 44 19.19 4.43 25.69
N LEU A 45 18.28 3.48 25.85
CA LEU A 45 18.07 2.79 27.13
C LEU A 45 19.29 1.95 27.51
N GLU A 46 19.88 1.24 26.54
CA GLU A 46 21.07 0.44 26.76
C GLU A 46 22.25 1.28 27.23
N TYR A 47 22.49 2.42 26.59
CA TYR A 47 23.56 3.34 26.93
C TYR A 47 23.36 4.02 28.30
N ASN A 48 22.14 4.49 28.62
CA ASN A 48 21.88 5.23 29.86
C ASN A 48 21.68 4.35 31.10
N LEU A 49 21.08 3.17 30.94
CA LEU A 49 20.71 2.30 32.07
C LEU A 49 21.71 1.16 32.33
N TRP A 50 22.77 1.09 31.53
CA TRP A 50 23.79 0.03 31.61
C TRP A 50 23.14 -1.37 31.66
N LEU A 51 22.25 -1.62 30.70
CA LEU A 51 21.36 -2.78 30.72
C LEU A 51 22.15 -4.10 30.80
N GLY A 52 21.81 -4.90 31.81
CA GLY A 52 22.33 -6.27 31.96
C GLY A 52 21.85 -7.20 30.84
N LYS A 53 22.47 -8.38 30.76
CA LYS A 53 22.23 -9.39 29.71
C LYS A 53 20.74 -9.75 29.53
N GLU A 54 20.02 -9.92 30.64
CA GLU A 54 18.60 -10.27 30.62
C GLU A 54 17.72 -9.19 29.98
N ALA A 55 17.97 -7.91 30.31
CA ALA A 55 17.22 -6.80 29.74
C ALA A 55 17.49 -6.63 28.24
N ARG A 56 18.74 -6.85 27.80
CA ARG A 56 19.10 -6.84 26.37
C ARG A 56 18.38 -7.96 25.61
N PHE A 57 18.25 -9.14 26.20
CA PHE A 57 17.51 -10.24 25.60
C PHE A 57 16.01 -9.91 25.46
N VAL A 58 15.40 -9.29 26.48
CA VAL A 58 13.99 -8.85 26.40
C VAL A 58 13.79 -7.80 25.31
N LEU A 59 14.68 -6.80 25.21
CA LEU A 59 14.63 -5.81 24.11
C LEU A 59 14.76 -6.50 22.75
N PHE A 60 15.70 -7.42 22.61
CA PHE A 60 15.86 -8.19 21.38
C PHE A 60 14.60 -8.98 21.00
N LEU A 61 13.95 -9.64 21.96
CA LEU A 61 12.70 -10.35 21.70
C LEU A 61 11.56 -9.39 21.32
N LEU A 62 11.49 -8.24 21.99
CA LEU A 62 10.49 -7.21 21.73
C LEU A 62 10.68 -6.57 20.36
N PHE A 63 11.91 -6.45 19.86
CA PHE A 63 12.20 -6.04 18.48
C PHE A 63 11.46 -6.90 17.46
N PHE A 64 11.56 -8.22 17.56
CA PHE A 64 10.83 -9.13 16.65
C PHE A 64 9.32 -8.98 16.81
N GLY A 65 8.84 -8.76 18.04
CA GLY A 65 7.42 -8.45 18.30
C GLY A 65 6.96 -7.20 17.56
N VAL A 66 7.72 -6.10 17.64
CA VAL A 66 7.43 -4.82 16.98
C VAL A 66 7.48 -4.96 15.45
N VAL A 67 8.52 -5.61 14.92
CA VAL A 67 8.65 -5.88 13.48
C VAL A 67 7.48 -6.73 12.99
N GLY A 68 7.19 -7.84 13.66
CA GLY A 68 6.08 -8.72 13.33
C GLY A 68 4.73 -8.00 13.38
N TYR A 69 4.50 -7.19 14.43
CA TYR A 69 3.31 -6.36 14.55
C TYR A 69 3.20 -5.36 13.40
N CYS A 70 4.28 -4.65 13.04
CA CYS A 70 4.27 -3.70 11.92
C CYS A 70 3.96 -4.39 10.58
N LEU A 71 4.63 -5.51 10.30
CA LEU A 71 4.39 -6.28 9.08
C LEU A 71 2.94 -6.78 9.01
N PHE A 72 2.41 -7.30 10.12
CA PHE A 72 1.02 -7.76 10.18
C PHE A 72 0.01 -6.61 10.09
N ARG A 73 0.27 -5.47 10.75
CA ARG A 73 -0.68 -4.36 10.80
C ARG A 73 -0.69 -3.52 9.53
N PHE A 74 0.47 -3.31 8.92
CA PHE A 74 0.65 -2.39 7.78
C PHE A 74 0.79 -3.11 6.44
N LEU A 75 1.42 -4.29 6.38
CA LEU A 75 1.70 -5.00 5.12
C LEU A 75 0.77 -6.19 4.85
N ARG A 76 -0.12 -6.58 5.78
CA ARG A 76 -1.03 -7.73 5.57
C ARG A 76 -1.87 -7.63 4.29
N GLN A 77 -2.39 -6.44 3.98
CA GLN A 77 -3.22 -6.24 2.80
C GLN A 77 -2.45 -6.37 1.47
N PRO A 78 -1.31 -5.67 1.24
CA PRO A 78 -0.52 -5.86 0.03
C PRO A 78 0.09 -7.26 -0.07
N LEU A 79 0.52 -7.86 1.05
CA LEU A 79 1.00 -9.24 1.07
C LEU A 79 -0.10 -10.23 0.65
N ALA A 80 -1.32 -10.10 1.19
CA ALA A 80 -2.43 -10.97 0.81
C ALA A 80 -2.79 -10.89 -0.69
N PHE A 81 -2.69 -9.70 -1.28
CA PHE A 81 -2.89 -9.52 -2.71
C PHE A 81 -1.83 -10.25 -3.54
N TRP A 82 -0.55 -10.13 -3.17
CA TRP A 82 0.54 -10.71 -3.95
C TRP A 82 0.69 -12.22 -3.76
N LEU A 83 0.54 -12.71 -2.53
CA LEU A 83 0.70 -14.14 -2.19
C LEU A 83 -0.54 -14.99 -2.51
N ALA A 84 -1.74 -14.47 -2.24
CA ALA A 84 -2.97 -15.26 -2.35
C ALA A 84 -3.89 -14.81 -3.49
N GLY A 85 -3.53 -13.77 -4.25
CA GLY A 85 -4.42 -13.15 -5.25
C GLY A 85 -5.69 -12.54 -4.64
N ARG A 86 -5.79 -12.53 -3.30
CA ARG A 86 -6.96 -12.07 -2.55
C ARG A 86 -6.88 -10.56 -2.41
N GLY A 87 -7.38 -9.88 -3.42
CA GLY A 87 -7.47 -8.42 -3.46
C GLY A 87 -8.91 -7.90 -3.50
N ILE A 88 -9.02 -6.58 -3.62
CA ILE A 88 -10.29 -5.92 -3.92
C ILE A 88 -10.87 -6.47 -5.23
N GLY A 89 -12.18 -6.74 -5.21
CA GLY A 89 -12.92 -7.19 -6.39
C GLY A 89 -13.04 -6.09 -7.45
N LYS A 90 -13.54 -6.45 -8.64
CA LYS A 90 -13.75 -5.49 -9.74
C LYS A 90 -14.73 -4.37 -9.36
N GLU A 91 -15.84 -4.70 -8.72
CA GLU A 91 -16.81 -3.70 -8.25
C GLU A 91 -16.23 -2.76 -7.18
N GLN A 92 -15.46 -3.30 -6.22
CA GLN A 92 -14.80 -2.48 -5.21
C GLN A 92 -13.79 -1.53 -5.85
N SER A 93 -13.04 -2.02 -6.84
CA SER A 93 -12.11 -1.20 -7.63
C SER A 93 -12.87 -0.05 -8.32
N ALA A 94 -14.00 -0.34 -8.98
CA ALA A 94 -14.83 0.69 -9.60
C ALA A 94 -15.37 1.72 -8.59
N ARG A 95 -15.79 1.29 -7.40
CA ARG A 95 -16.21 2.22 -6.33
C ARG A 95 -15.07 3.12 -5.89
N ILE A 96 -13.85 2.58 -5.74
CA ILE A 96 -12.68 3.38 -5.34
C ILE A 96 -12.27 4.35 -6.45
N ILE A 97 -12.22 3.90 -7.71
CA ILE A 97 -11.96 4.75 -8.88
C ILE A 97 -13.02 5.86 -8.98
N GLY A 98 -14.29 5.50 -8.80
CA GLY A 98 -15.43 6.42 -8.88
C GLY A 98 -15.42 7.51 -7.81
N ARG A 99 -14.83 7.29 -6.63
CA ARG A 99 -14.62 8.35 -5.63
C ARG A 99 -13.72 9.48 -6.14
N HIS A 100 -12.76 9.15 -7.00
CA HIS A 100 -11.89 10.14 -7.62
C HIS A 100 -12.52 10.73 -8.91
N PHE A 101 -13.32 9.94 -9.62
CA PHE A 101 -14.04 10.36 -10.82
C PHE A 101 -15.57 10.25 -10.62
N PRO A 102 -16.20 11.17 -9.87
CA PRO A 102 -17.61 11.07 -9.50
C PRO A 102 -18.53 11.03 -10.73
N GLY A 103 -18.15 11.69 -11.83
CA GLY A 103 -18.92 11.71 -13.07
C GLY A 103 -19.11 10.33 -13.72
N ILE A 104 -18.30 9.32 -13.40
CA ILE A 104 -18.39 7.96 -13.99
C ILE A 104 -18.62 6.86 -12.96
N GLN A 105 -18.73 7.17 -11.66
CA GLN A 105 -18.80 6.19 -10.59
C GLN A 105 -19.89 5.13 -10.82
N ASP A 106 -21.15 5.55 -10.92
CA ASP A 106 -22.30 4.63 -11.06
C ASP A 106 -22.26 3.90 -12.40
N ARG A 107 -21.82 4.60 -13.44
CA ARG A 107 -21.69 4.05 -14.80
C ARG A 107 -20.64 2.94 -14.86
N LEU A 108 -19.52 3.09 -14.15
CA LEU A 108 -18.45 2.10 -14.12
C LEU A 108 -18.86 0.84 -13.35
N VAL A 109 -19.56 0.99 -12.22
CA VAL A 109 -20.07 -0.15 -11.45
C VAL A 109 -21.10 -0.93 -12.27
N ASN A 110 -22.06 -0.24 -12.89
CA ASN A 110 -23.07 -0.86 -13.75
C ASN A 110 -22.44 -1.57 -14.96
N PHE A 111 -21.44 -0.96 -15.59
CA PHE A 111 -20.70 -1.57 -16.69
C PHE A 111 -20.06 -2.91 -16.29
N LEU A 112 -19.37 -2.95 -15.14
CA LEU A 112 -18.73 -4.18 -14.67
C LEU A 112 -19.73 -5.27 -14.29
N GLN A 113 -20.86 -4.90 -13.71
CA GLN A 113 -21.94 -5.83 -13.40
C GLN A 113 -22.49 -6.46 -14.67
N LEU A 114 -22.77 -5.65 -15.71
CA LEU A 114 -23.27 -6.14 -16.99
C LEU A 114 -22.23 -6.98 -17.74
N ALA A 115 -20.96 -6.55 -17.73
CA ALA A 115 -19.87 -7.25 -18.44
C ALA A 115 -19.58 -8.65 -17.86
N HIS A 116 -19.84 -8.85 -16.56
CA HIS A 116 -19.57 -10.08 -15.82
C HIS A 116 -20.82 -10.80 -15.31
N ALA A 117 -22.02 -10.36 -15.69
CA ALA A 117 -23.25 -11.08 -15.41
C ALA A 117 -23.23 -12.46 -16.09
N GLN A 118 -23.71 -13.49 -15.39
CA GLN A 118 -23.75 -14.86 -15.91
C GLN A 118 -24.97 -15.15 -16.81
N GLY A 119 -25.71 -14.13 -17.23
CA GLY A 119 -26.84 -14.23 -18.16
C GLY A 119 -26.42 -14.04 -19.62
N GLY A 120 -27.09 -14.73 -20.55
CA GLY A 120 -26.73 -14.79 -21.97
C GLY A 120 -26.47 -13.41 -22.60
N ARG A 121 -25.35 -13.29 -23.32
CA ARG A 121 -24.96 -12.06 -24.03
C ARG A 121 -25.79 -11.90 -25.30
N THR A 122 -26.56 -10.83 -25.38
CA THR A 122 -27.26 -10.40 -26.60
C THR A 122 -26.42 -9.40 -27.38
N ALA A 123 -26.54 -9.36 -28.71
CA ALA A 123 -25.85 -8.38 -29.56
C ALA A 123 -26.09 -6.91 -29.14
N LEU A 124 -27.31 -6.60 -28.66
CA LEU A 124 -27.66 -5.28 -28.11
C LEU A 124 -26.88 -4.96 -26.82
N LEU A 125 -26.65 -5.96 -25.98
CA LEU A 125 -25.91 -5.81 -24.73
C LEU A 125 -24.42 -5.57 -25.03
N ASP A 126 -23.85 -6.30 -25.98
CA ASP A 126 -22.47 -6.10 -26.41
C ASP A 126 -22.26 -4.71 -27.02
N ALA A 127 -23.19 -4.23 -27.86
CA ALA A 127 -23.14 -2.87 -28.43
C ALA A 127 -23.22 -1.78 -27.33
N SER A 128 -24.07 -1.97 -26.32
CA SER A 128 -24.19 -1.06 -25.17
C SER A 128 -22.91 -1.03 -24.31
N LEU A 129 -22.27 -2.18 -24.12
CA LEU A 129 -20.98 -2.27 -23.43
C LEU A 129 -19.88 -1.55 -24.21
N GLU A 130 -19.79 -1.74 -25.53
CA GLU A 130 -18.77 -1.07 -26.35
C GLU A 130 -18.92 0.46 -26.33
N GLN A 131 -20.16 0.97 -26.45
CA GLN A 131 -20.43 2.40 -26.34
C GLN A 131 -20.01 2.98 -24.97
N LYS A 132 -20.31 2.25 -23.87
CA LYS A 132 -19.90 2.66 -22.51
C LYS A 132 -18.39 2.57 -22.33
N ALA A 133 -17.72 1.57 -22.92
CA ALA A 133 -16.27 1.40 -22.83
C ALA A 133 -15.50 2.58 -23.46
N ILE A 134 -16.01 3.17 -24.55
CA ILE A 134 -15.45 4.37 -25.17
C ILE A 134 -15.48 5.57 -24.20
N LEU A 135 -16.51 5.70 -23.37
CA LEU A 135 -16.54 6.78 -22.37
C LEU A 135 -15.41 6.64 -21.34
N PHE A 136 -15.03 5.40 -21.00
CA PHE A 136 -13.96 5.12 -20.05
C PHE A 136 -12.55 5.16 -20.67
N SER A 137 -12.43 5.10 -22.01
CA SER A 137 -11.12 5.17 -22.67
C SER A 137 -10.40 6.49 -22.40
N ASN A 138 -11.15 7.58 -22.21
CA ASN A 138 -10.62 8.92 -21.94
C ASN A 138 -10.15 9.10 -20.48
N TYR A 139 -10.46 8.18 -19.57
CA TYR A 139 -10.05 8.26 -18.17
C TYR A 139 -8.83 7.37 -17.89
N SER A 140 -7.85 7.91 -17.18
CA SER A 140 -6.74 7.13 -16.62
C SER A 140 -7.08 6.73 -15.19
N PHE A 141 -7.51 5.48 -14.99
CA PHE A 141 -7.86 4.98 -13.66
C PHE A 141 -6.66 4.98 -12.71
N GLU A 142 -5.45 4.79 -13.21
CA GLU A 142 -4.21 4.85 -12.43
C GLU A 142 -3.98 6.21 -11.78
N ASN A 143 -4.49 7.31 -12.36
CA ASN A 143 -4.33 8.65 -11.81
C ASN A 143 -5.15 8.86 -10.52
N SER A 144 -6.14 8.01 -10.25
CA SER A 144 -6.85 8.04 -8.97
C SER A 144 -5.98 7.65 -7.77
N ILE A 145 -4.78 7.11 -8.03
CA ILE A 145 -3.77 6.80 -7.01
C ILE A 145 -2.57 7.73 -7.20
N ASP A 146 -2.40 8.65 -6.25
CA ASP A 146 -1.20 9.48 -6.17
C ASP A 146 -0.14 8.82 -5.28
N LEU A 147 0.96 8.38 -5.89
CA LEU A 147 2.12 7.84 -5.17
C LEU A 147 2.93 8.95 -4.49
N GLY A 148 2.77 10.21 -4.93
CA GLY A 148 3.44 11.39 -4.39
C GLY A 148 3.04 11.71 -2.96
N GLU A 149 1.81 11.35 -2.55
CA GLU A 149 1.38 11.47 -1.15
C GLU A 149 2.28 10.68 -0.19
N ASN A 150 2.98 9.65 -0.68
CA ASN A 150 3.91 8.88 0.14
C ASN A 150 5.12 9.68 0.62
N ARG A 151 5.43 10.81 -0.02
CA ARG A 151 6.51 11.73 0.41
C ARG A 151 6.28 12.23 1.84
N ARG A 152 5.03 12.34 2.29
CA ARG A 152 4.74 12.69 3.69
C ARG A 152 5.24 11.62 4.66
N TYR A 153 5.10 10.34 4.34
CA TYR A 153 5.62 9.25 5.18
C TYR A 153 7.14 9.16 5.10
N LEU A 154 7.73 9.53 3.96
CA LEU A 154 9.19 9.67 3.86
C LEU A 154 9.70 10.73 4.84
N ARG A 155 8.99 11.85 5.01
CA ARG A 155 9.34 12.86 6.03
C ARG A 155 9.30 12.29 7.45
N TYR A 156 8.34 11.41 7.77
CA TYR A 156 8.31 10.74 9.08
C TYR A 156 9.49 9.80 9.28
N LEU A 157 9.93 9.11 8.23
CA LEU A 157 11.12 8.25 8.26
C LEU A 157 12.42 9.05 8.43
N LEU A 158 12.49 10.25 7.85
CA LEU A 158 13.67 11.11 7.91
C LEU A 158 14.00 11.57 9.34
N ILE A 159 13.01 11.73 10.21
CA ILE A 159 13.23 12.17 11.60
C ILE A 159 14.12 11.18 12.37
N PRO A 160 13.73 9.90 12.57
CA PRO A 160 14.57 8.93 13.26
C PRO A 160 15.88 8.70 12.50
N LEU A 161 15.88 8.73 11.16
CA LEU A 161 17.11 8.59 10.38
C LEU A 161 18.11 9.71 10.68
N ALA A 162 17.65 10.97 10.74
CA ALA A 162 18.49 12.11 11.08
C ALA A 162 19.03 11.98 12.51
N VAL A 163 18.22 11.50 13.46
CA VAL A 163 18.68 11.24 14.83
C VAL A 163 19.79 10.19 14.85
N VAL A 164 19.65 9.09 14.11
CA VAL A 164 20.72 8.07 13.98
C VAL A 164 22.02 8.72 13.47
N VAL A 165 21.94 9.51 12.40
CA VAL A 165 23.11 10.18 11.80
C VAL A 165 23.78 11.14 12.79
N VAL A 166 23.00 11.96 13.49
CA VAL A 166 23.51 12.91 14.49
C VAL A 166 24.17 12.18 15.65
N LEU A 167 23.55 11.14 16.19
CA LEU A 167 24.11 10.34 17.28
C LEU A 167 25.41 9.65 16.86
N PHE A 168 25.45 9.12 15.64
CA PHE A 168 26.65 8.48 15.10
C PHE A 168 27.80 9.49 14.93
N ALA A 169 27.49 10.72 14.51
CA ALA A 169 28.48 11.79 14.37
C ALA A 169 29.01 12.31 15.72
N ILE A 170 28.15 12.39 16.75
CA ILE A 170 28.54 12.86 18.08
C ILE A 170 29.36 11.81 18.83
N ASN A 171 28.89 10.55 18.85
CA ASN A 171 29.54 9.50 19.61
C ASN A 171 29.23 8.11 19.02
N GLN A 172 30.19 7.59 18.26
CA GLN A 172 30.10 6.26 17.66
C GLN A 172 29.94 5.14 18.70
N ARG A 173 30.41 5.33 19.94
CA ARG A 173 30.34 4.32 21.01
C ARG A 173 28.92 3.98 21.42
N ILE A 174 27.95 4.88 21.16
CA ILE A 174 26.53 4.64 21.41
C ILE A 174 26.05 3.42 20.60
N PHE A 175 26.60 3.18 19.40
CA PHE A 175 26.22 2.07 18.53
C PHE A 175 27.26 0.94 18.48
N THR A 176 28.53 1.21 18.79
CA THR A 176 29.63 0.23 18.63
C THR A 176 30.04 -0.49 19.92
N GLN A 177 29.56 -0.07 21.09
CA GLN A 177 29.85 -0.74 22.37
C GLN A 177 28.74 -1.68 22.87
N SER A 178 27.73 -1.96 22.03
CA SER A 178 26.65 -2.91 22.30
C SER A 178 27.15 -4.36 22.37
#